data_AF-A0AB73TF07-F1
#
_entry.id   AF-A0AB73TF07-F1
#
_cell.length_a   1.000
_cell.length_b   1.000
_cell.length_c   1.000
_cell.angle_alpha   90.00
_cell.angle_beta   90.00
_cell.angle_gamma   90.00
#
_symmetry.space_group_name_H-M   'P 1'
#
loop_
_entity.id
_entity.type
_entity.pdbx_description
1 polymer ?
#
loop_
_entity_poly.entity_id
_entity_poly.type
_entity_poly.pdbx_seq_one_letter_code
_entity_poly.pdbx_strand_id
1 'polypeptide(L)'
;MYTEDAQGADGLLLSLADGSVPPGVGAYGAALGYSCRAADTQGQSTCTLPGLPGAFAAVALDQYGNFSLPFNDSGPGRTPDTVTIRGSGDGTTGYRFVQHAVIDGGVATGSRVPRKVRVVLQPEDDGLTLTVRLSFPGGADRTVLDHVQLQGPGQAPLPETLRLGFTAATGSFRSVHEIDALRVAQPADLRVEHDMPPVVAGDRVRYTVTASNVGVNASDPSPVTVDVPDQLRDVTWTCSVPGPSACRDASGSGDVSTAVGLTRGAAATIMIEGRLDPGASGQVTSTATIDTAPGLSDTNPSDNTSRAAAPVAMIAQVSTDKSVTPGQVEPGDELEYTVTARNDGPSTARDVGAVDDLPAQLTFVGPGGPGGSGGSGDACTAAGQRVTCTGGGDLGPGQEHAFQFRARLDPGYSGDGSDVVNVATGTSPTDPDGGEESPEVPIQVVDPDEPGEPDGPGEPDGPGEPDGPGEPDGPGDPDRPGGTGGPDATATPGTGGLPGAVSGPGGPSASTPAGTEPGQPAPPRAGALAYTGVQGLALVGLAGLLLTSTGVVVWMLRHRRTQDGAESTESWQVTEQSAESGHLAETGQCTQAGQCAGSGQCSETALCSETTLSSGSDLFSELAQQAGRG
;
A
#
# COMPACT_ATOMS: atom_id res chain seq x y z
N MET A 1 -23.99 5.54 -30.16
CA MET A 1 -24.79 4.94 -31.25
C MET A 1 -24.68 5.86 -32.45
N TYR A 2 -24.27 5.34 -33.60
CA TYR A 2 -24.16 6.11 -34.84
C TYR A 2 -24.53 5.25 -36.05
N THR A 3 -24.71 5.88 -37.20
CA THR A 3 -24.98 5.20 -38.47
C THR A 3 -24.30 5.95 -39.60
N GLU A 4 -23.97 5.24 -40.68
CA GLU A 4 -23.52 5.82 -41.95
C GLU A 4 -24.72 6.07 -42.90
N ASP A 5 -25.88 5.48 -42.58
CA ASP A 5 -27.14 5.69 -43.31
C ASP A 5 -27.83 6.98 -42.84
N ALA A 6 -28.57 7.65 -43.72
CA ALA A 6 -29.28 8.89 -43.39
C ALA A 6 -30.44 8.75 -42.38
N GLN A 7 -30.78 7.52 -41.95
CA GLN A 7 -31.97 7.24 -41.14
C GLN A 7 -31.63 6.51 -39.83
N GLY A 8 -30.82 5.43 -39.87
CA GLY A 8 -30.36 4.77 -38.65
C GLY A 8 -31.40 3.89 -37.93
N ALA A 9 -30.92 2.98 -37.09
CA ALA A 9 -31.72 2.13 -36.21
C ALA A 9 -32.23 2.88 -34.95
N ASP A 10 -32.92 2.14 -34.07
CA ASP A 10 -33.82 2.72 -33.08
C ASP A 10 -33.14 3.13 -31.77
N GLY A 11 -32.39 2.24 -31.15
CA GLY A 11 -31.85 2.55 -29.83
C GLY A 11 -31.07 1.45 -29.15
N LEU A 12 -30.47 1.86 -28.04
CA LEU A 12 -29.74 1.03 -27.08
C LEU A 12 -30.34 1.26 -25.69
N LEU A 13 -30.57 0.19 -24.94
CA LEU A 13 -30.94 0.27 -23.53
C LEU A 13 -29.93 -0.40 -22.61
N LEU A 14 -29.96 0.08 -21.37
CA LEU A 14 -29.46 -0.58 -20.18
C LEU A 14 -30.67 -1.18 -19.43
N SER A 15 -30.66 -2.49 -19.18
CA SER A 15 -31.68 -3.17 -18.39
C SER A 15 -31.13 -3.63 -17.05
N LEU A 16 -31.97 -3.53 -16.02
CA LEU A 16 -31.82 -4.16 -14.72
C LEU A 16 -32.89 -5.24 -14.61
N ALA A 17 -32.48 -6.47 -14.35
CA ALA A 17 -33.37 -7.61 -14.13
C ALA A 17 -33.02 -8.31 -12.80
N ASP A 18 -33.96 -9.07 -12.25
CA ASP A 18 -33.72 -9.94 -11.10
C ASP A 18 -32.58 -10.94 -11.41
N GLY A 19 -31.54 -10.92 -10.57
CA GLY A 19 -30.38 -11.79 -10.72
C GLY A 19 -30.70 -13.28 -10.55
N SER A 20 -31.73 -13.62 -9.78
CA SER A 20 -32.17 -15.01 -9.55
C SER A 20 -32.85 -15.63 -10.77
N VAL A 21 -33.41 -14.81 -11.67
CA VAL A 21 -34.08 -15.27 -12.88
C VAL A 21 -33.04 -15.65 -13.95
N PRO A 22 -33.20 -16.80 -14.66
CA PRO A 22 -32.29 -17.20 -15.73
C PRO A 22 -32.15 -16.13 -16.84
N PRO A 23 -30.96 -15.97 -17.44
CA PRO A 23 -30.77 -15.02 -18.53
C PRO A 23 -31.63 -15.40 -19.74
N GLY A 24 -32.25 -14.39 -20.35
CA GLY A 24 -33.01 -14.53 -21.58
C GLY A 24 -33.11 -13.20 -22.32
N VAL A 25 -33.79 -13.22 -23.46
CA VAL A 25 -34.10 -12.03 -24.27
C VAL A 25 -35.61 -11.87 -24.38
N GLY A 26 -36.10 -10.63 -24.35
CA GLY A 26 -37.49 -10.34 -24.66
C GLY A 26 -37.78 -10.42 -26.16
N ALA A 27 -39.06 -10.34 -26.52
CA ALA A 27 -39.49 -10.42 -27.91
C ALA A 27 -38.99 -9.24 -28.77
N TYR A 28 -38.62 -9.51 -30.03
CA TYR A 28 -38.03 -8.52 -30.93
C TYR A 28 -38.90 -7.26 -31.12
N GLY A 29 -38.29 -6.08 -31.11
CA GLY A 29 -38.97 -4.78 -31.29
C GLY A 29 -39.85 -4.32 -30.13
N ALA A 30 -40.02 -5.12 -29.08
CA ALA A 30 -40.91 -4.83 -27.95
C ALA A 30 -40.29 -3.81 -26.97
N ALA A 31 -40.41 -2.51 -27.25
CA ALA A 31 -39.63 -1.47 -26.56
C ALA A 31 -38.13 -1.85 -26.54
N LEU A 32 -37.52 -1.93 -27.72
CA LEU A 32 -36.14 -2.40 -27.93
C LEU A 32 -35.83 -3.81 -27.35
N GLY A 33 -36.85 -4.65 -27.08
CA GLY A 33 -36.70 -6.00 -26.53
C GLY A 33 -36.81 -6.11 -25.00
N TYR A 34 -37.15 -5.01 -24.32
CA TYR A 34 -37.38 -5.02 -22.87
C TYR A 34 -38.83 -5.33 -22.50
N SER A 35 -39.79 -4.67 -23.15
CA SER A 35 -41.22 -4.83 -22.88
C SER A 35 -41.79 -6.10 -23.51
N CYS A 36 -43.00 -6.49 -23.11
CA CYS A 36 -43.81 -7.42 -23.88
C CYS A 36 -44.32 -6.78 -25.19
N ARG A 37 -44.83 -7.60 -26.12
CA ARG A 37 -45.49 -7.14 -27.36
C ARG A 37 -46.66 -8.01 -27.79
N ALA A 38 -47.48 -7.48 -28.69
CA ALA A 38 -48.45 -8.25 -29.46
C ALA A 38 -47.77 -8.85 -30.71
N ALA A 39 -48.02 -10.13 -30.97
CA ALA A 39 -47.38 -10.89 -32.06
C ALA A 39 -47.79 -10.44 -33.48
N ASP A 40 -49.02 -9.93 -33.61
CA ASP A 40 -49.71 -9.60 -34.86
C ASP A 40 -49.45 -8.15 -35.30
N THR A 41 -49.71 -7.21 -34.40
CA THR A 41 -49.62 -5.76 -34.63
C THR A 41 -48.21 -5.21 -34.42
N GLN A 42 -47.30 -6.01 -33.87
CA GLN A 42 -46.02 -5.58 -33.29
C GLN A 42 -46.22 -4.57 -32.11
N GLY A 43 -47.47 -4.38 -31.66
CA GLY A 43 -47.93 -3.43 -30.65
C GLY A 43 -49.24 -2.70 -31.06
N GLN A 44 -50.19 -2.40 -30.18
CA GLN A 44 -50.23 -2.59 -28.72
C GLN A 44 -51.64 -2.55 -28.11
N SER A 45 -51.78 -3.28 -27.00
CA SER A 45 -52.53 -2.96 -25.76
C SER A 45 -52.54 -4.24 -24.92
N THR A 46 -52.92 -5.35 -25.57
CA THR A 46 -52.80 -6.72 -25.07
C THR A 46 -51.54 -7.42 -25.61
N CYS A 47 -50.54 -7.66 -24.75
CA CYS A 47 -49.36 -8.43 -25.12
C CYS A 47 -49.62 -9.93 -25.24
N THR A 48 -49.02 -10.58 -26.25
CA THR A 48 -49.08 -12.04 -26.47
C THR A 48 -47.72 -12.72 -26.51
N LEU A 49 -46.63 -11.95 -26.60
CA LEU A 49 -45.25 -12.43 -26.50
C LEU A 49 -44.54 -11.73 -25.33
N PRO A 50 -43.71 -12.48 -24.56
CA PRO A 50 -43.12 -11.97 -23.33
C PRO A 50 -42.03 -10.92 -23.60
N GLY A 51 -41.83 -10.05 -22.60
CA GLY A 51 -40.69 -9.15 -22.53
C GLY A 51 -39.46 -9.83 -21.92
N LEU A 52 -38.52 -9.02 -21.45
CA LEU A 52 -37.29 -9.49 -20.82
C LEU A 52 -37.63 -10.26 -19.51
N PRO A 53 -37.14 -11.50 -19.32
CA PRO A 53 -37.37 -12.26 -18.08
C PRO A 53 -36.82 -11.53 -16.86
N GLY A 54 -37.61 -11.46 -15.78
CA GLY A 54 -37.22 -10.83 -14.53
C GLY A 54 -37.01 -9.31 -14.61
N ALA A 55 -37.55 -8.64 -15.62
CA ALA A 55 -37.35 -7.21 -15.84
C ALA A 55 -37.74 -6.37 -14.61
N PHE A 56 -36.80 -5.56 -14.10
CA PHE A 56 -37.01 -4.68 -12.95
C PHE A 56 -37.05 -3.20 -13.33
N ALA A 57 -36.06 -2.71 -14.07
CA ALA A 57 -36.08 -1.38 -14.67
C ALA A 57 -35.25 -1.34 -15.96
N ALA A 58 -35.45 -0.34 -16.81
CA ALA A 58 -34.55 -0.09 -17.95
C ALA A 58 -34.49 1.40 -18.30
N VAL A 59 -33.32 1.81 -18.80
CA VAL A 59 -33.03 3.14 -19.34
C VAL A 59 -32.70 2.98 -20.82
N ALA A 60 -33.56 3.50 -21.70
CA ALA A 60 -33.38 3.45 -23.15
C ALA A 60 -32.93 4.80 -23.70
N LEU A 61 -31.92 4.76 -24.59
CA LEU A 61 -31.63 5.81 -25.57
C LEU A 61 -32.47 5.49 -26.81
N ASP A 62 -33.63 6.13 -26.95
CA ASP A 62 -34.69 5.81 -27.92
C ASP A 62 -34.80 6.90 -28.99
N GLN A 63 -34.38 6.60 -30.24
CA GLN A 63 -34.37 7.55 -31.35
C GLN A 63 -35.76 7.74 -31.96
N TYR A 64 -36.55 6.67 -32.16
CA TYR A 64 -37.86 6.78 -32.84
C TYR A 64 -39.08 6.79 -31.91
N GLY A 65 -38.88 6.70 -30.59
CA GLY A 65 -39.94 6.74 -29.60
C GLY A 65 -40.68 5.42 -29.43
N ASN A 66 -40.09 4.28 -29.81
CA ASN A 66 -40.78 3.00 -29.68
C ASN A 66 -40.88 2.55 -28.21
N PHE A 67 -39.98 3.03 -27.36
CA PHE A 67 -39.87 2.64 -25.96
C PHE A 67 -40.88 3.39 -25.10
N SER A 68 -41.48 4.48 -25.60
CA SER A 68 -42.51 5.29 -24.92
C SER A 68 -43.96 4.95 -25.32
N LEU A 69 -44.17 4.04 -26.27
CA LEU A 69 -45.50 3.57 -26.70
C LEU A 69 -46.31 2.91 -25.54
N PRO A 70 -47.65 3.02 -25.46
CA PRO A 70 -48.49 2.43 -24.39
C PRO A 70 -48.56 0.88 -24.35
N PHE A 71 -47.49 0.21 -23.89
CA PHE A 71 -47.51 -1.24 -23.61
C PHE A 71 -48.30 -1.51 -22.32
N ASN A 72 -49.23 -2.46 -22.33
CA ASN A 72 -50.15 -2.73 -21.21
C ASN A 72 -50.78 -1.43 -20.67
N ASP A 73 -51.30 -0.61 -21.58
CA ASP A 73 -51.91 0.70 -21.33
C ASP A 73 -50.98 1.72 -20.61
N SER A 74 -49.66 1.52 -20.69
CA SER A 74 -48.65 2.33 -19.99
C SER A 74 -47.60 2.94 -20.92
N GLY A 75 -47.77 4.23 -21.22
CA GLY A 75 -46.85 5.07 -22.00
C GLY A 75 -47.56 6.23 -22.69
N PRO A 76 -46.91 7.39 -22.89
CA PRO A 76 -47.53 8.56 -23.53
C PRO A 76 -47.73 8.41 -25.05
N GLY A 77 -47.20 7.35 -25.67
CA GLY A 77 -47.14 7.22 -27.12
C GLY A 77 -45.74 7.53 -27.66
N ARG A 78 -45.62 7.54 -28.98
CA ARG A 78 -44.32 7.61 -29.67
C ARG A 78 -43.65 8.96 -29.40
N THR A 79 -42.56 8.95 -28.63
CA THR A 79 -41.77 10.16 -28.30
C THR A 79 -40.30 9.98 -28.75
N PRO A 80 -39.93 10.44 -29.96
CA PRO A 80 -38.58 10.36 -30.51
C PRO A 80 -37.51 11.07 -29.68
N ASP A 81 -36.24 10.69 -29.89
CA ASP A 81 -35.05 11.29 -29.30
C ASP A 81 -35.10 11.46 -27.78
N THR A 82 -35.50 10.40 -27.07
CA THR A 82 -35.64 10.41 -25.61
C THR A 82 -34.63 9.54 -24.88
N VAL A 83 -34.26 9.95 -23.67
CA VAL A 83 -33.94 8.99 -22.61
C VAL A 83 -35.26 8.60 -21.96
N THR A 84 -35.67 7.34 -22.06
CA THR A 84 -36.92 6.84 -21.46
C THR A 84 -36.64 5.75 -20.42
N ILE A 85 -37.36 5.79 -19.30
CA ILE A 85 -37.33 4.80 -18.23
C ILE A 85 -38.62 3.95 -18.24
N ARG A 86 -38.45 2.62 -18.15
CA ARG A 86 -39.53 1.68 -17.80
C ARG A 86 -39.23 0.95 -16.50
N GLY A 87 -40.30 0.60 -15.80
CA GLY A 87 -40.31 -0.22 -14.60
C GLY A 87 -40.55 -1.69 -14.92
N SER A 88 -40.82 -2.47 -13.87
CA SER A 88 -40.75 -3.93 -13.91
C SER A 88 -41.85 -4.58 -14.76
N GLY A 89 -41.58 -5.78 -15.28
CA GLY A 89 -42.56 -6.62 -15.94
C GLY A 89 -42.20 -8.11 -15.88
N ASP A 90 -43.22 -8.96 -16.01
CA ASP A 90 -43.06 -10.41 -16.07
C ASP A 90 -43.97 -11.00 -17.15
N GLY A 91 -43.40 -11.88 -17.97
CA GLY A 91 -44.04 -12.44 -19.15
C GLY A 91 -44.64 -11.34 -20.04
N THR A 92 -45.96 -11.37 -20.18
CA THR A 92 -46.75 -10.40 -20.96
C THR A 92 -47.32 -9.23 -20.13
N THR A 93 -46.99 -9.13 -18.84
CA THR A 93 -47.63 -8.17 -17.89
C THR A 93 -46.63 -7.16 -17.33
N GLY A 94 -47.11 -6.00 -16.88
CA GLY A 94 -46.27 -4.91 -16.37
C GLY A 94 -45.56 -4.14 -17.48
N TYR A 95 -44.28 -3.86 -17.29
CA TYR A 95 -43.40 -2.98 -18.11
C TYR A 95 -43.85 -1.52 -18.13
N ARG A 96 -44.31 -1.00 -16.97
CA ARG A 96 -44.88 0.35 -16.86
C ARG A 96 -43.92 1.43 -17.39
N PHE A 97 -44.44 2.41 -18.10
CA PHE A 97 -43.72 3.66 -18.36
C PHE A 97 -43.51 4.40 -17.03
N VAL A 98 -42.31 4.95 -16.83
CA VAL A 98 -41.98 5.74 -15.63
C VAL A 98 -41.89 7.22 -16.00
N GLN A 99 -40.88 7.57 -16.81
CA GLN A 99 -40.60 8.95 -17.20
C GLN A 99 -39.74 8.96 -18.48
N HIS A 100 -39.74 10.07 -19.21
CA HIS A 100 -38.75 10.32 -20.25
C HIS A 100 -38.24 11.76 -20.19
N ALA A 101 -37.11 12.03 -20.86
CA ALA A 101 -36.64 13.36 -21.20
C ALA A 101 -36.23 13.39 -22.68
N VAL A 102 -36.69 14.39 -23.43
CA VAL A 102 -36.27 14.63 -24.82
C VAL A 102 -34.85 15.20 -24.79
N ILE A 103 -34.00 14.74 -25.70
CA ILE A 103 -32.60 15.13 -25.81
C ILE A 103 -32.42 16.06 -27.01
N ASP A 104 -32.11 17.33 -26.72
CA ASP A 104 -31.76 18.32 -27.74
C ASP A 104 -30.58 17.83 -28.60
N GLY A 105 -30.76 17.78 -29.92
CA GLY A 105 -29.76 17.23 -30.84
C GLY A 105 -29.69 15.70 -30.91
N GLY A 106 -30.60 15.00 -30.24
CA GLY A 106 -30.84 13.57 -30.40
C GLY A 106 -29.96 12.64 -29.55
N VAL A 107 -30.39 11.38 -29.48
CA VAL A 107 -29.69 10.32 -28.73
C VAL A 107 -28.54 9.68 -29.52
N ALA A 108 -28.59 9.75 -30.84
CA ALA A 108 -27.49 9.34 -31.72
C ALA A 108 -26.32 10.35 -31.69
N THR A 109 -25.10 9.87 -31.93
CA THR A 109 -23.89 10.72 -31.99
C THR A 109 -23.49 11.07 -33.43
N GLY A 110 -24.15 10.49 -34.44
CA GLY A 110 -23.85 10.68 -35.88
C GLY A 110 -22.45 10.23 -36.34
N SER A 111 -21.59 9.84 -35.40
CA SER A 111 -20.19 9.48 -35.61
C SER A 111 -19.70 8.60 -34.46
N ARG A 112 -18.49 8.05 -34.59
CA ARG A 112 -17.84 7.22 -33.56
C ARG A 112 -17.36 8.00 -32.32
N VAL A 113 -17.71 9.28 -32.16
CA VAL A 113 -17.42 10.04 -30.95
C VAL A 113 -18.24 9.45 -29.77
N PRO A 114 -17.60 8.99 -28.68
CA PRO A 114 -18.31 8.38 -27.57
C PRO A 114 -19.12 9.42 -26.79
N ARG A 115 -20.29 9.00 -26.31
CA ARG A 115 -21.10 9.73 -25.33
C ARG A 115 -21.09 8.95 -24.02
N LYS A 116 -20.56 9.54 -22.96
CA LYS A 116 -20.58 8.97 -21.61
C LYS A 116 -22.02 8.97 -21.10
N VAL A 117 -22.48 7.83 -20.62
CA VAL A 117 -23.76 7.67 -19.93
C VAL A 117 -23.45 7.28 -18.49
N ARG A 118 -23.98 8.03 -17.52
CA ARG A 118 -23.92 7.67 -16.11
C ARG A 118 -25.35 7.44 -15.62
N VAL A 119 -25.64 6.21 -15.18
CA VAL A 119 -26.86 5.85 -14.45
C VAL A 119 -26.46 5.65 -13.00
N VAL A 120 -27.11 6.38 -12.09
CA VAL A 120 -26.95 6.22 -10.64
C VAL A 120 -28.25 5.66 -10.09
N LEU A 121 -28.14 4.61 -9.27
CA LEU A 121 -29.24 4.03 -8.50
C LEU A 121 -29.01 4.39 -7.04
N GLN A 122 -30.00 4.97 -6.38
CA GLN A 122 -29.90 5.41 -4.98
C GLN A 122 -31.07 4.83 -4.17
N PRO A 123 -30.81 3.96 -3.18
CA PRO A 123 -31.83 3.48 -2.26
C PRO A 123 -32.34 4.61 -1.36
N GLU A 124 -33.65 4.67 -1.15
CA GLU A 124 -34.33 5.63 -0.28
C GLU A 124 -35.36 4.90 0.60
N ASP A 125 -35.85 5.55 1.67
CA ASP A 125 -36.79 4.93 2.63
C ASP A 125 -38.09 4.42 1.98
N ASP A 126 -38.47 4.99 0.84
CA ASP A 126 -39.66 4.62 0.07
C ASP A 126 -39.35 3.89 -1.26
N GLY A 127 -38.07 3.58 -1.56
CA GLY A 127 -37.74 2.86 -2.78
C GLY A 127 -36.30 2.94 -3.32
N LEU A 128 -36.23 3.11 -4.63
CA LEU A 128 -35.00 3.23 -5.40
C LEU A 128 -35.20 4.34 -6.44
N THR A 129 -34.38 5.38 -6.38
CA THR A 129 -34.38 6.45 -7.37
C THR A 129 -33.30 6.21 -8.42
N LEU A 130 -33.54 6.75 -9.63
CA LEU A 130 -32.65 6.63 -10.77
C LEU A 130 -32.34 8.00 -11.35
N THR A 131 -31.04 8.33 -11.43
CA THR A 131 -30.55 9.55 -12.07
C THR A 131 -29.72 9.20 -13.31
N VAL A 132 -30.00 9.85 -14.44
CA VAL A 132 -29.26 9.71 -15.71
C VAL A 132 -28.55 11.00 -16.05
N ARG A 133 -27.24 10.93 -16.31
CA ARG A 133 -26.42 12.02 -16.86
C ARG A 133 -25.78 11.60 -18.18
N LEU A 134 -25.70 12.54 -19.13
CA LEU A 134 -25.06 12.38 -20.43
C LEU A 134 -23.97 13.43 -20.62
N SER A 135 -22.82 13.06 -21.18
CA SER A 135 -21.81 14.03 -21.63
C SER A 135 -22.22 14.64 -22.97
N PHE A 136 -22.24 15.96 -23.10
CA PHE A 136 -22.54 16.63 -24.37
C PHE A 136 -21.25 17.12 -25.07
N PRO A 137 -21.30 17.48 -26.38
CA PRO A 137 -20.18 18.12 -27.06
C PRO A 137 -19.66 19.32 -26.27
N GLY A 138 -18.34 19.37 -26.03
CA GLY A 138 -17.72 20.28 -25.06
C GLY A 138 -17.38 19.64 -23.71
N GLY A 139 -17.75 18.37 -23.48
CA GLY A 139 -17.25 17.55 -22.37
C GLY A 139 -18.01 17.68 -21.04
N ALA A 140 -19.03 18.52 -20.95
CA ALA A 140 -19.84 18.67 -19.75
C ALA A 140 -20.85 17.52 -19.59
N ASP A 141 -20.87 16.89 -18.41
CA ASP A 141 -21.93 15.96 -17.98
C ASP A 141 -23.17 16.78 -17.56
N ARG A 142 -24.31 16.60 -18.26
CA ARG A 142 -25.62 17.21 -17.95
C ARG A 142 -26.57 16.13 -17.41
N THR A 143 -27.24 16.40 -16.30
CA THR A 143 -28.37 15.58 -15.84
C THR A 143 -29.54 15.73 -16.81
N VAL A 144 -30.08 14.61 -17.27
CA VAL A 144 -31.21 14.56 -18.21
C VAL A 144 -32.47 13.98 -17.57
N LEU A 145 -32.29 13.07 -16.61
CA LEU A 145 -33.33 12.60 -15.71
C LEU A 145 -32.73 12.61 -14.30
N ASP A 146 -33.42 13.24 -13.35
CA ASP A 146 -32.93 13.47 -12.00
C ASP A 146 -33.92 12.85 -11.02
N HIS A 147 -33.41 12.10 -10.03
CA HIS A 147 -34.19 11.57 -8.91
C HIS A 147 -35.47 10.80 -9.28
N VAL A 148 -35.47 10.04 -10.39
CA VAL A 148 -36.68 9.39 -10.90
C VAL A 148 -37.06 8.22 -10.01
N GLN A 149 -38.21 8.31 -9.34
CA GLN A 149 -38.68 7.26 -8.43
C GLN A 149 -39.13 6.00 -9.21
N LEU A 150 -38.42 4.89 -8.99
CA LEU A 150 -38.75 3.61 -9.64
C LEU A 150 -39.86 2.86 -8.91
N GLN A 151 -40.11 3.12 -7.62
CA GLN A 151 -41.26 2.55 -6.92
C GLN A 151 -42.57 3.22 -7.31
N GLY A 152 -43.66 2.44 -7.26
CA GLY A 152 -45.00 2.89 -7.61
C GLY A 152 -45.95 1.74 -7.97
N PRO A 153 -47.22 2.02 -8.30
CA PRO A 153 -48.19 0.99 -8.67
C PRO A 153 -47.70 0.13 -9.85
N GLY A 154 -47.73 -1.19 -9.67
CA GLY A 154 -47.25 -2.15 -10.67
C GLY A 154 -45.72 -2.32 -10.74
N GLN A 155 -44.95 -1.68 -9.86
CA GLN A 155 -43.54 -2.02 -9.67
C GLN A 155 -43.41 -3.25 -8.75
N ALA A 156 -42.55 -4.19 -9.13
CA ALA A 156 -42.15 -5.32 -8.30
C ALA A 156 -41.26 -4.86 -7.13
N PRO A 157 -41.17 -5.62 -6.02
CA PRO A 157 -40.17 -5.39 -4.98
C PRO A 157 -38.74 -5.35 -5.57
N LEU A 158 -37.84 -4.60 -4.93
CA LEU A 158 -36.43 -4.57 -5.33
C LEU A 158 -35.82 -5.97 -5.12
N PRO A 159 -35.28 -6.63 -6.18
CA PRO A 159 -34.61 -7.92 -6.04
C PRO A 159 -33.35 -7.84 -5.17
N GLU A 160 -33.02 -8.92 -4.46
CA GLU A 160 -31.78 -9.01 -3.66
C GLU A 160 -30.51 -8.84 -4.51
N THR A 161 -30.57 -9.21 -5.79
CA THR A 161 -29.48 -9.02 -6.76
C THR A 161 -30.02 -8.50 -8.09
N LEU A 162 -29.30 -7.57 -8.71
CA LEU A 162 -29.64 -7.03 -10.03
C LEU A 162 -28.63 -7.50 -11.08
N ARG A 163 -29.15 -8.05 -12.18
CA ARG A 163 -28.41 -8.39 -13.38
C ARG A 163 -28.44 -7.21 -14.35
N LEU A 164 -27.26 -6.73 -14.73
CA LEU A 164 -27.11 -5.74 -15.79
C LEU A 164 -27.21 -6.41 -17.16
N GLY A 165 -27.97 -5.81 -18.07
CA GLY A 165 -28.08 -6.24 -19.46
C GLY A 165 -28.06 -5.06 -20.41
N PHE A 166 -27.70 -5.32 -21.66
CA PHE A 166 -27.78 -4.36 -22.75
C PHE A 166 -28.59 -4.97 -23.89
N THR A 167 -29.42 -4.17 -24.53
CA THR A 167 -30.14 -4.59 -25.74
C THR A 167 -30.20 -3.44 -26.72
N ALA A 168 -29.90 -3.71 -27.97
CA ALA A 168 -30.07 -2.78 -29.07
C ALA A 168 -31.02 -3.40 -30.09
N ALA A 169 -31.92 -2.59 -30.66
CA ALA A 169 -32.86 -3.05 -31.67
C ALA A 169 -32.62 -2.35 -33.01
N THR A 170 -32.45 -3.17 -34.05
CA THR A 170 -32.43 -2.72 -35.44
C THR A 170 -33.79 -3.02 -36.08
N GLY A 171 -34.34 -2.02 -36.77
CA GLY A 171 -35.56 -2.16 -37.56
C GLY A 171 -35.22 -2.38 -39.04
N SER A 172 -35.93 -1.66 -39.93
CA SER A 172 -35.59 -1.58 -41.35
C SER A 172 -34.25 -0.91 -41.65
N PHE A 173 -33.66 -0.25 -40.65
CA PHE A 173 -32.40 0.50 -40.74
C PHE A 173 -31.38 -0.01 -39.70
N ARG A 174 -30.11 0.40 -39.87
CA ARG A 174 -28.97 -0.07 -39.08
C ARG A 174 -28.29 1.07 -38.33
N SER A 175 -27.83 0.80 -37.12
CA SER A 175 -26.88 1.63 -36.38
C SER A 175 -25.82 0.75 -35.75
N VAL A 176 -24.61 1.30 -35.63
CA VAL A 176 -23.52 0.76 -34.83
C VAL A 176 -23.74 1.16 -33.36
N HIS A 177 -23.74 0.15 -32.50
CA HIS A 177 -23.90 0.27 -31.06
C HIS A 177 -22.62 -0.21 -30.39
N GLU A 178 -21.76 0.74 -30.03
CA GLU A 178 -20.53 0.48 -29.28
C GLU A 178 -20.76 0.87 -27.81
N ILE A 179 -20.36 -0.03 -26.92
CA ILE A 179 -20.25 0.21 -25.48
C ILE A 179 -18.78 0.01 -25.15
N ASP A 180 -18.17 1.01 -24.52
CA ASP A 180 -16.77 1.01 -24.12
C ASP A 180 -16.66 1.56 -22.69
N ALA A 181 -15.58 1.20 -22.00
CA ALA A 181 -15.27 1.61 -20.63
C ALA A 181 -16.44 1.42 -19.62
N LEU A 182 -17.23 0.34 -19.77
CA LEU A 182 -18.29 0.01 -18.82
C LEU A 182 -17.72 -0.17 -17.42
N ARG A 183 -18.20 0.64 -16.48
CA ARG A 183 -17.88 0.55 -15.05
C ARG A 183 -19.18 0.41 -14.26
N VAL A 184 -19.22 -0.61 -13.42
CA VAL A 184 -20.25 -0.82 -12.40
C VAL A 184 -19.53 -0.78 -11.07
N ALA A 185 -19.94 0.10 -10.18
CA ALA A 185 -19.34 0.25 -8.87
C ALA A 185 -20.34 0.76 -7.84
N GLN A 186 -20.23 0.31 -6.60
CA GLN A 186 -20.95 0.86 -5.46
C GLN A 186 -20.10 2.00 -4.84
N PRO A 187 -20.67 3.20 -4.64
CA PRO A 187 -19.91 4.33 -4.12
C PRO A 187 -19.60 4.17 -2.63
N ALA A 188 -18.33 4.18 -2.26
CA ALA A 188 -17.85 4.37 -0.89
C ALA A 188 -17.07 5.69 -0.81
N ASP A 189 -16.79 6.18 0.39
CA ASP A 189 -15.95 7.36 0.60
C ASP A 189 -14.93 6.97 1.68
N LEU A 190 -13.78 6.47 1.23
CA LEU A 190 -12.69 6.08 2.12
C LEU A 190 -11.79 7.29 2.39
N ARG A 191 -11.07 7.25 3.49
CA ARG A 191 -10.10 8.29 3.87
C ARG A 191 -9.05 7.75 4.80
N VAL A 192 -7.82 8.20 4.65
CA VAL A 192 -6.73 7.97 5.61
C VAL A 192 -6.23 9.28 6.21
N GLU A 193 -5.87 9.23 7.49
CA GLU A 193 -5.26 10.34 8.22
C GLU A 193 -4.11 9.82 9.09
N HIS A 194 -3.12 10.67 9.39
CA HIS A 194 -2.07 10.37 10.37
C HIS A 194 -2.17 11.29 11.58
N ASP A 195 -1.79 10.74 12.74
CA ASP A 195 -1.32 11.53 13.88
C ASP A 195 0.10 11.05 14.23
N MET A 196 1.09 11.90 13.96
CA MET A 196 2.51 11.64 14.18
C MET A 196 3.14 12.83 14.94
N PRO A 197 3.38 12.71 16.25
CA PRO A 197 3.99 13.77 17.05
C PRO A 197 5.50 13.91 16.74
N PRO A 198 6.15 15.02 17.16
CA PRO A 198 7.61 15.14 17.19
C PRO A 198 8.28 13.97 17.91
N VAL A 199 9.49 13.62 17.47
CA VAL A 199 10.22 12.42 17.92
C VAL A 199 11.64 12.76 18.39
N VAL A 200 12.20 11.94 19.28
CA VAL A 200 13.60 12.04 19.74
C VAL A 200 14.40 10.89 19.12
N ALA A 201 15.60 11.18 18.59
CA ALA A 201 16.46 10.15 18.03
C ALA A 201 16.89 9.14 19.12
N GLY A 202 16.76 7.84 18.83
CA GLY A 202 17.03 6.76 19.77
C GLY A 202 15.86 6.35 20.67
N ASP A 203 14.77 7.12 20.73
CA ASP A 203 13.60 6.76 21.54
C ASP A 203 12.64 5.79 20.84
N ARG A 204 11.68 5.25 21.61
CA ARG A 204 10.52 4.55 21.05
C ARG A 204 9.53 5.56 20.48
N VAL A 205 9.32 5.50 19.17
CA VAL A 205 8.32 6.27 18.44
C VAL A 205 7.01 5.49 18.42
N ARG A 206 5.90 6.20 18.62
CA ARG A 206 4.53 5.71 18.46
C ARG A 206 3.74 6.74 17.66
N TYR A 207 3.04 6.30 16.62
CA TYR A 207 2.14 7.14 15.82
C TYR A 207 0.95 6.33 15.32
N THR A 208 -0.12 7.02 14.88
CA THR A 208 -1.33 6.35 14.37
C THR A 208 -1.63 6.73 12.93
N VAL A 209 -2.22 5.77 12.22
CA VAL A 209 -2.94 5.97 10.97
C VAL A 209 -4.39 5.58 11.19
N THR A 210 -5.32 6.49 10.88
CA THR A 210 -6.76 6.23 10.97
C THR A 210 -7.31 6.06 9.56
N ALA A 211 -7.86 4.88 9.26
CA ALA A 211 -8.56 4.58 8.02
C ALA A 211 -10.07 4.60 8.28
N SER A 212 -10.82 5.43 7.56
CA SER A 212 -12.24 5.68 7.81
C SER A 212 -13.10 5.50 6.56
N ASN A 213 -14.38 5.21 6.75
CA ASN A 213 -15.40 5.22 5.70
C ASN A 213 -16.46 6.28 6.05
N VAL A 214 -16.34 7.46 5.45
CA VAL A 214 -17.27 8.59 5.66
C VAL A 214 -18.45 8.57 4.68
N GLY A 215 -18.48 7.58 3.77
CA GLY A 215 -19.49 7.42 2.73
C GLY A 215 -20.84 6.88 3.24
N VAL A 216 -21.76 6.63 2.31
CA VAL A 216 -23.12 6.12 2.64
C VAL A 216 -23.23 4.59 2.62
N ASN A 217 -22.33 3.90 1.93
CA ASN A 217 -22.26 2.44 1.86
C ASN A 217 -21.17 1.90 2.79
N ALA A 218 -21.31 0.64 3.22
CA ALA A 218 -20.19 -0.08 3.81
C ALA A 218 -19.13 -0.38 2.73
N SER A 219 -17.88 -0.50 3.17
CA SER A 219 -16.77 -0.99 2.35
C SER A 219 -16.50 -2.45 2.71
N ASP A 220 -16.44 -3.30 1.68
CA ASP A 220 -15.70 -4.57 1.74
C ASP A 220 -14.23 -4.34 2.16
N PRO A 221 -13.47 -5.38 2.55
CA PRO A 221 -12.07 -5.25 2.96
C PRO A 221 -11.18 -4.56 1.92
N SER A 222 -10.99 -3.26 2.11
CA SER A 222 -10.25 -2.34 1.25
C SER A 222 -8.77 -2.31 1.66
N PRO A 223 -7.82 -2.53 0.74
CA PRO A 223 -6.39 -2.56 1.07
C PRO A 223 -5.92 -1.26 1.72
N VAL A 224 -5.12 -1.39 2.79
CA VAL A 224 -4.43 -0.28 3.44
C VAL A 224 -2.95 -0.59 3.48
N THR A 225 -2.15 0.37 3.04
CA THR A 225 -0.69 0.35 3.18
C THR A 225 -0.21 1.53 4.01
N VAL A 226 0.86 1.32 4.77
CA VAL A 226 1.62 2.39 5.44
C VAL A 226 3.10 2.10 5.22
N ASP A 227 3.73 3.01 4.47
CA ASP A 227 5.18 3.15 4.27
C ASP A 227 5.77 3.75 5.56
N VAL A 228 6.51 2.93 6.31
CA VAL A 228 7.03 3.28 7.64
C VAL A 228 8.43 3.91 7.48
N PRO A 229 8.78 4.98 8.21
CA PRO A 229 10.08 5.64 8.05
C PRO A 229 11.27 4.68 8.17
N ASP A 230 12.16 4.67 7.16
CA ASP A 230 13.37 3.82 7.09
C ASP A 230 14.30 3.94 8.31
N GLN A 231 14.21 5.04 9.06
CA GLN A 231 14.98 5.28 10.28
C GLN A 231 14.43 4.51 11.50
N LEU A 232 13.24 3.90 11.41
CA LEU A 232 12.69 3.06 12.47
C LEU A 232 13.23 1.62 12.38
N ARG A 233 13.49 1.05 13.56
CA ARG A 233 13.89 -0.35 13.78
C ARG A 233 12.87 -1.02 14.69
N ASP A 234 12.86 -2.35 14.67
CA ASP A 234 11.95 -3.20 15.47
C ASP A 234 10.47 -2.81 15.33
N VAL A 235 10.08 -2.42 14.11
CA VAL A 235 8.74 -1.91 13.81
C VAL A 235 7.69 -3.00 14.03
N THR A 236 6.70 -2.67 14.84
CA THR A 236 5.48 -3.47 15.04
C THR A 236 4.26 -2.58 14.87
N TRP A 237 3.14 -3.17 14.48
CA TRP A 237 1.88 -2.43 14.36
C TRP A 237 0.71 -3.28 14.81
N THR A 238 -0.38 -2.62 15.21
CA THR A 238 -1.67 -3.23 15.55
C THR A 238 -2.80 -2.50 14.83
N CYS A 239 -3.87 -3.20 14.48
CA CYS A 239 -5.08 -2.65 13.86
C CYS A 239 -6.28 -2.94 14.74
N SER A 240 -7.05 -1.91 15.09
CA SER A 240 -8.22 -2.00 15.95
C SER A 240 -9.40 -1.24 15.35
N VAL A 241 -10.62 -1.75 15.54
CA VAL A 241 -11.82 -1.18 14.93
C VAL A 241 -13.05 -1.53 15.78
N PRO A 242 -14.03 -0.61 15.96
CA PRO A 242 -15.23 -0.87 16.75
C PRO A 242 -16.33 -1.57 15.94
N GLY A 243 -17.18 -2.34 16.64
CA GLY A 243 -18.44 -2.84 16.11
C GLY A 243 -18.29 -4.00 15.10
N PRO A 244 -19.12 -4.04 14.03
CA PRO A 244 -19.11 -5.12 13.04
C PRO A 244 -18.05 -4.96 11.94
N SER A 245 -17.29 -3.86 11.95
CA SER A 245 -16.15 -3.65 11.06
C SER A 245 -14.97 -4.56 11.46
N ALA A 246 -14.02 -4.81 10.55
CA ALA A 246 -12.89 -5.71 10.81
C ALA A 246 -11.59 -5.28 10.11
N CYS A 247 -10.46 -5.40 10.80
CA CYS A 247 -9.15 -5.51 10.16
C CYS A 247 -8.96 -6.96 9.69
N ARG A 248 -8.36 -7.18 8.51
CA ARG A 248 -7.94 -8.54 8.08
C ARG A 248 -6.91 -9.11 9.05
N ASP A 249 -5.93 -8.27 9.40
CA ASP A 249 -4.81 -8.62 10.25
C ASP A 249 -4.82 -7.69 11.48
N ALA A 250 -4.83 -8.25 12.68
CA ALA A 250 -4.89 -7.46 13.92
C ALA A 250 -3.52 -6.87 14.32
N SER A 251 -2.43 -7.40 13.78
CA SER A 251 -1.07 -6.94 14.03
C SER A 251 -0.08 -7.44 12.96
N GLY A 252 1.09 -6.79 12.90
CA GLY A 252 2.21 -7.17 12.05
C GLY A 252 3.51 -6.45 12.42
N SER A 253 4.49 -6.52 11.53
CA SER A 253 5.83 -5.92 11.71
C SER A 253 6.36 -5.35 10.39
N GLY A 254 7.23 -4.33 10.48
CA GLY A 254 7.66 -3.58 9.30
C GLY A 254 6.53 -2.70 8.74
N ASP A 255 6.51 -2.50 7.43
CA ASP A 255 5.44 -1.79 6.75
C ASP A 255 4.06 -2.40 7.02
N VAL A 256 3.04 -1.56 7.01
CA VAL A 256 1.65 -2.04 7.09
C VAL A 256 1.21 -2.45 5.69
N SER A 257 0.72 -3.68 5.57
CA SER A 257 0.03 -4.17 4.38
C SER A 257 -1.10 -5.09 4.82
N THR A 258 -2.31 -4.55 4.89
CA THR A 258 -3.51 -5.26 5.35
C THR A 258 -4.74 -4.80 4.57
N ALA A 259 -5.94 -5.16 5.01
CA ALA A 259 -7.19 -4.63 4.47
C ALA A 259 -8.20 -4.38 5.60
N VAL A 260 -9.02 -3.34 5.46
CA VAL A 260 -10.04 -2.96 6.45
C VAL A 260 -11.44 -3.01 5.84
N GLY A 261 -12.33 -3.80 6.44
CA GLY A 261 -13.76 -3.80 6.13
C GLY A 261 -14.46 -2.80 7.05
N LEU A 262 -14.97 -1.71 6.50
CA LEU A 262 -15.48 -0.57 7.26
C LEU A 262 -16.96 -0.35 6.97
N THR A 263 -17.80 -0.56 7.99
CA THR A 263 -19.20 -0.14 7.95
C THR A 263 -19.34 1.39 7.86
N ARG A 264 -20.53 1.86 7.47
CA ARG A 264 -20.84 3.28 7.29
C ARG A 264 -20.46 4.11 8.52
N GLY A 265 -19.60 5.11 8.36
CA GLY A 265 -19.16 6.01 9.44
C GLY A 265 -18.15 5.39 10.42
N ALA A 266 -17.67 4.17 10.18
CA ALA A 266 -16.67 3.52 11.02
C ALA A 266 -15.25 3.92 10.62
N ALA A 267 -14.33 3.83 11.59
CA ALA A 267 -12.90 4.00 11.37
C ALA A 267 -12.10 2.91 12.11
N ALA A 268 -11.07 2.40 11.45
CA ALA A 268 -10.04 1.56 12.02
C ALA A 268 -8.82 2.41 12.39
N THR A 269 -8.25 2.18 13.56
CA THR A 269 -7.02 2.82 14.03
C THR A 269 -5.89 1.80 13.97
N ILE A 270 -4.88 2.13 13.16
CA ILE A 270 -3.63 1.40 13.05
C ILE A 270 -2.61 2.13 13.93
N MET A 271 -2.07 1.46 14.93
CA MET A 271 -1.01 1.98 15.81
C MET A 271 0.32 1.39 15.38
N ILE A 272 1.30 2.23 15.06
CA ILE A 272 2.65 1.83 14.65
C ILE A 272 3.63 2.20 15.77
N GLU A 273 4.49 1.26 16.15
CA GLU A 273 5.55 1.44 17.15
C GLU A 273 6.90 0.95 16.62
N GLY A 274 7.97 1.68 16.90
CA GLY A 274 9.34 1.29 16.58
C GLY A 274 10.37 2.06 17.39
N ARG A 275 11.64 1.69 17.31
CA ARG A 275 12.76 2.46 17.87
C ARG A 275 13.38 3.32 16.77
N LEU A 276 13.49 4.62 16.97
CA LEU A 276 14.18 5.50 16.03
C LEU A 276 15.69 5.32 16.14
N ASP A 277 16.38 5.33 15.01
CA ASP A 277 17.85 5.32 14.95
C ASP A 277 18.43 6.48 15.81
N PRO A 278 19.36 6.23 16.76
CA PRO A 278 20.00 7.27 17.56
C PRO A 278 20.71 8.37 16.76
N GLY A 279 21.12 8.08 15.52
CA GLY A 279 21.72 9.05 14.61
C GLY A 279 20.72 9.80 13.72
N ALA A 280 19.42 9.48 13.78
CA ALA A 280 18.40 10.11 12.93
C ALA A 280 18.32 11.62 13.16
N SER A 281 18.15 12.40 12.09
CA SER A 281 18.06 13.87 12.22
C SER A 281 17.23 14.46 11.08
N GLY A 282 16.78 15.71 11.23
CA GLY A 282 15.91 16.38 10.26
C GLY A 282 14.45 16.01 10.48
N GLN A 283 13.85 15.23 9.56
CA GLN A 283 12.47 14.77 9.64
C GLN A 283 12.36 13.28 9.31
N VAL A 284 11.50 12.56 10.03
CA VAL A 284 10.97 11.25 9.62
C VAL A 284 9.65 11.46 8.89
N THR A 285 9.37 10.68 7.83
CA THR A 285 8.11 10.79 7.08
C THR A 285 7.46 9.44 6.86
N SER A 286 6.15 9.34 7.03
CA SER A 286 5.36 8.15 6.70
C SER A 286 4.28 8.52 5.70
N THR A 287 3.94 7.57 4.82
CA THR A 287 2.86 7.71 3.83
C THR A 287 1.90 6.53 3.96
N ALA A 288 0.61 6.80 4.10
CA ALA A 288 -0.43 5.78 4.09
C ALA A 288 -1.36 5.98 2.90
N THR A 289 -1.82 4.87 2.33
CA THR A 289 -2.86 4.86 1.31
C THR A 289 -3.95 3.86 1.65
N ILE A 290 -5.18 4.16 1.23
CA ILE A 290 -6.28 3.20 1.22
C ILE A 290 -6.83 3.10 -0.20
N ASP A 291 -6.92 1.88 -0.70
CA ASP A 291 -7.51 1.58 -2.01
C ASP A 291 -8.90 0.95 -1.82
N THR A 292 -9.84 1.28 -2.70
CA THR A 292 -11.16 0.65 -2.69
C THR A 292 -11.11 -0.82 -3.13
N ALA A 293 -11.80 -1.69 -2.40
CA ALA A 293 -12.01 -3.09 -2.81
C ALA A 293 -12.66 -3.22 -4.22
N PRO A 294 -12.43 -4.33 -4.94
CA PRO A 294 -13.01 -4.54 -6.28
C PRO A 294 -14.53 -4.44 -6.29
N GLY A 295 -15.07 -3.65 -7.22
CA GLY A 295 -16.53 -3.39 -7.31
C GLY A 295 -17.01 -2.20 -6.49
N LEU A 296 -16.14 -1.58 -5.67
CA LEU A 296 -16.37 -0.27 -5.11
C LEU A 296 -15.78 0.83 -6.00
N SER A 297 -16.20 2.07 -5.77
CA SER A 297 -15.55 3.26 -6.31
C SER A 297 -15.58 4.37 -5.28
N ASP A 298 -14.47 5.06 -5.11
CA ASP A 298 -14.38 6.17 -4.17
C ASP A 298 -15.10 7.42 -4.68
N THR A 299 -15.82 8.13 -3.81
CA THR A 299 -16.45 9.42 -4.13
C THR A 299 -15.52 10.61 -3.95
N ASN A 300 -14.48 10.50 -3.13
CA ASN A 300 -13.43 11.50 -2.92
C ASN A 300 -12.03 10.85 -2.89
N PRO A 301 -11.49 10.33 -4.00
CA PRO A 301 -10.16 9.69 -4.02
C PRO A 301 -8.97 10.63 -3.70
N SER A 302 -9.21 11.87 -3.26
CA SER A 302 -8.18 12.84 -2.88
C SER A 302 -7.72 12.77 -1.42
N ASP A 303 -8.50 12.15 -0.52
CA ASP A 303 -8.13 11.88 0.88
C ASP A 303 -7.84 10.38 1.16
N ASN A 304 -7.75 9.58 0.10
CA ASN A 304 -7.23 8.20 0.11
C ASN A 304 -5.70 8.11 0.22
N THR A 305 -5.00 9.22 0.42
CA THR A 305 -3.57 9.27 0.71
C THR A 305 -3.30 10.33 1.76
N SER A 306 -2.57 9.95 2.81
CA SER A 306 -2.09 10.86 3.84
C SER A 306 -0.58 10.71 3.97
N ARG A 307 0.12 11.82 4.18
CA ARG A 307 1.55 11.85 4.46
C ARG A 307 1.79 12.70 5.71
N ALA A 308 2.50 12.14 6.68
CA ALA A 308 2.98 12.87 7.85
C ALA A 308 4.50 13.04 7.81
N ALA A 309 4.97 14.10 8.45
CA ALA A 309 6.37 14.33 8.73
C ALA A 309 6.52 14.88 10.15
N ALA A 310 7.41 14.28 10.94
CA ALA A 310 7.73 14.73 12.29
C ALA A 310 9.18 15.22 12.36
N PRO A 311 9.46 16.37 12.99
CA PRO A 311 10.83 16.80 13.26
C PRO A 311 11.48 15.86 14.27
N VAL A 312 12.77 15.58 14.06
CA VAL A 312 13.59 14.77 14.96
C VAL A 312 14.42 15.69 15.85
N ALA A 313 14.26 15.56 17.16
CA ALA A 313 15.15 16.16 18.15
C ALA A 313 16.36 15.24 18.41
N MET A 314 17.55 15.82 18.41
CA MET A 314 18.77 15.19 18.92
C MET A 314 18.92 15.62 20.38
N ILE A 315 18.97 14.65 21.29
CA ILE A 315 19.17 14.85 22.73
C ILE A 315 20.22 13.81 23.16
N ALA A 316 21.49 14.15 22.94
CA ALA A 316 22.59 13.45 23.60
C ALA A 316 22.74 13.96 25.04
N GLN A 317 23.46 13.21 25.88
CA GLN A 317 23.82 13.65 27.23
C GLN A 317 25.22 13.12 27.53
N VAL A 318 26.21 14.00 27.63
CA VAL A 318 27.62 13.64 27.81
C VAL A 318 27.99 13.76 29.28
N SER A 319 28.17 12.63 29.96
CA SER A 319 28.79 12.57 31.29
C SER A 319 30.31 12.50 31.18
N THR A 320 31.01 12.97 32.22
CA THR A 320 32.48 13.00 32.24
C THR A 320 33.02 12.34 33.51
N ASP A 321 33.98 11.45 33.34
CA ASP A 321 34.83 10.95 34.42
C ASP A 321 36.29 11.39 34.21
N LYS A 322 37.08 11.44 35.27
CA LYS A 322 38.47 11.91 35.22
C LYS A 322 39.34 11.16 36.21
N SER A 323 40.55 10.82 35.78
CA SER A 323 41.59 10.23 36.61
C SER A 323 42.97 10.78 36.26
N VAL A 324 43.94 10.57 37.14
CA VAL A 324 45.32 11.06 37.02
C VAL A 324 46.31 9.92 37.32
N THR A 325 47.44 9.89 36.61
CA THR A 325 48.51 8.93 36.86
C THR A 325 49.89 9.56 36.59
N PRO A 326 50.87 9.44 37.51
CA PRO A 326 50.71 8.96 38.89
C PRO A 326 49.87 9.94 39.72
N GLY A 327 49.14 9.43 40.73
CA GLY A 327 48.38 10.28 41.67
C GLY A 327 49.24 10.94 42.75
N GLN A 328 50.52 10.57 42.82
CA GLN A 328 51.52 11.06 43.77
C GLN A 328 52.75 11.53 42.97
N VAL A 329 53.20 12.78 43.19
CA VAL A 329 54.23 13.47 42.40
C VAL A 329 55.14 14.36 43.25
N GLU A 330 56.35 14.66 42.77
CA GLU A 330 57.22 15.70 43.33
C GLU A 330 57.06 17.03 42.54
N PRO A 331 57.37 18.21 43.13
CA PRO A 331 57.38 19.48 42.42
C PRO A 331 58.28 19.46 41.17
N GLY A 332 57.69 19.66 39.99
CA GLY A 332 58.37 19.57 38.71
C GLY A 332 58.11 18.29 37.90
N ASP A 333 57.45 17.27 38.46
CA ASP A 333 57.10 16.04 37.74
C ASP A 333 56.00 16.23 36.69
N GLU A 334 55.96 15.30 35.71
CA GLU A 334 54.85 15.17 34.78
C GLU A 334 53.83 14.14 35.26
N LEU A 335 52.55 14.45 35.07
CA LEU A 335 51.39 13.61 35.35
C LEU A 335 50.48 13.58 34.12
N GLU A 336 49.80 12.45 33.92
CA GLU A 336 48.88 12.21 32.81
C GLU A 336 47.45 12.17 33.33
N TYR A 337 46.60 13.07 32.81
CA TYR A 337 45.16 13.02 33.03
C TYR A 337 44.50 12.18 31.94
N THR A 338 43.56 11.33 32.36
CA THR A 338 42.60 10.66 31.47
C THR A 338 41.22 11.24 31.74
N VAL A 339 40.58 11.78 30.70
CA VAL A 339 39.22 12.35 30.73
C VAL A 339 38.32 11.47 29.86
N THR A 340 37.38 10.78 30.48
CA THR A 340 36.45 9.87 29.79
C THR A 340 35.11 10.56 29.59
N ALA A 341 34.75 10.85 28.35
CA ALA A 341 33.43 11.34 27.98
C ALA A 341 32.53 10.16 27.59
N ARG A 342 31.32 10.09 28.13
CA ARG A 342 30.37 8.99 27.89
C ARG A 342 28.99 9.52 27.54
N ASN A 343 28.34 8.95 26.53
CA ASN A 343 26.99 9.34 26.13
C ASN A 343 25.94 8.51 26.90
N ASP A 344 25.26 9.14 27.85
CA ASP A 344 24.11 8.58 28.58
C ASP A 344 22.76 8.86 27.92
N GLY A 345 22.73 9.74 26.91
CA GLY A 345 21.51 10.17 26.22
C GLY A 345 20.96 9.13 25.22
N PRO A 346 19.67 9.26 24.83
CA PRO A 346 19.06 8.39 23.82
C PRO A 346 19.61 8.63 22.41
N SER A 347 20.03 9.86 22.07
CA SER A 347 20.57 10.19 20.74
C SER A 347 22.10 10.06 20.69
N THR A 348 22.65 9.87 19.49
CA THR A 348 24.12 9.88 19.27
C THR A 348 24.71 11.25 19.61
N ALA A 349 25.69 11.28 20.52
CA ALA A 349 26.54 12.44 20.76
C ALA A 349 27.53 12.55 19.59
N ARG A 350 27.45 13.63 18.81
CA ARG A 350 28.35 13.85 17.66
C ARG A 350 29.56 14.69 18.05
N ASP A 351 30.62 14.61 17.24
CA ASP A 351 31.83 15.46 17.33
C ASP A 351 32.37 15.60 18.77
N VAL A 352 32.45 14.48 19.51
CA VAL A 352 32.78 14.49 20.94
C VAL A 352 34.21 14.96 21.19
N GLY A 353 34.35 15.88 22.15
CA GLY A 353 35.61 16.44 22.64
C GLY A 353 35.60 16.58 24.16
N ALA A 354 36.64 17.19 24.72
CA ALA A 354 36.70 17.58 26.13
C ALA A 354 37.45 18.90 26.34
N VAL A 355 37.12 19.60 27.42
CA VAL A 355 37.78 20.83 27.88
C VAL A 355 38.21 20.64 29.35
N ASP A 356 39.36 21.18 29.70
CA ASP A 356 40.01 20.99 31.01
C ASP A 356 40.74 22.29 31.37
N ASP A 357 40.34 22.96 32.45
CA ASP A 357 40.95 24.22 32.89
C ASP A 357 41.96 23.95 34.00
N LEU A 358 43.23 23.83 33.63
CA LEU A 358 44.28 23.44 34.56
C LEU A 358 44.44 24.45 35.72
N PRO A 359 44.48 23.97 36.99
CA PRO A 359 44.83 24.84 38.13
C PRO A 359 46.20 25.48 37.89
N ALA A 360 46.41 26.69 38.43
CA ALA A 360 47.57 27.54 38.10
C ALA A 360 48.94 26.91 38.46
N GLN A 361 48.94 25.92 39.35
CA GLN A 361 50.08 25.11 39.76
C GLN A 361 50.49 24.07 38.70
N LEU A 362 49.69 23.82 37.66
CA LEU A 362 49.95 22.87 36.60
C LEU A 362 50.17 23.57 35.24
N THR A 363 51.17 23.14 34.48
CA THR A 363 51.43 23.61 33.11
C THR A 363 51.23 22.47 32.11
N PHE A 364 50.46 22.69 31.05
CA PHE A 364 50.27 21.70 29.98
C PHE A 364 51.61 21.37 29.27
N VAL A 365 51.89 20.07 29.09
CA VAL A 365 53.09 19.58 28.40
C VAL A 365 52.77 19.15 26.97
N GLY A 366 51.67 18.43 26.77
CA GLY A 366 51.32 17.85 25.47
C GLY A 366 50.21 16.80 25.57
N PRO A 367 49.74 16.26 24.42
CA PRO A 367 48.85 15.11 24.39
C PRO A 367 49.51 13.87 25.03
N GLY A 368 48.67 12.91 25.43
CA GLY A 368 49.05 11.70 26.16
C GLY A 368 50.12 10.84 25.49
N GLY A 369 50.74 9.95 26.27
CA GLY A 369 51.88 9.15 25.83
C GLY A 369 51.52 8.16 24.71
N PRO A 370 52.50 7.70 23.91
CA PRO A 370 52.28 6.77 22.78
C PRO A 370 51.95 5.31 23.20
N GLY A 371 51.38 5.13 24.38
CA GLY A 371 50.91 3.86 24.93
C GLY A 371 49.54 3.93 25.62
N GLY A 372 48.92 5.12 25.70
CA GLY A 372 47.54 5.28 26.15
C GLY A 372 46.57 4.75 25.10
N SER A 373 45.43 4.19 25.54
CA SER A 373 44.41 3.60 24.65
C SER A 373 43.60 4.61 23.83
N GLY A 374 43.92 5.90 23.92
CA GLY A 374 43.32 6.96 23.10
C GLY A 374 43.51 6.66 21.61
N GLY A 375 42.47 6.94 20.82
CA GLY A 375 42.47 6.62 19.40
C GLY A 375 43.56 7.40 18.67
N SER A 376 44.04 6.87 17.53
CA SER A 376 45.11 7.48 16.72
C SER A 376 44.66 8.76 15.97
N GLY A 377 43.79 9.56 16.57
CA GLY A 377 43.24 10.82 16.05
C GLY A 377 42.98 11.88 17.14
N ASP A 378 43.24 11.57 18.42
CA ASP A 378 43.04 12.53 19.51
C ASP A 378 44.09 13.65 19.50
N ALA A 379 43.62 14.89 19.54
CA ALA A 379 44.44 16.10 19.57
C ALA A 379 44.04 16.98 20.76
N CYS A 380 44.76 16.81 21.88
CA CYS A 380 44.72 17.74 23.01
C CYS A 380 45.72 18.88 22.79
N THR A 381 45.26 20.12 22.89
CA THR A 381 46.08 21.34 22.77
C THR A 381 45.70 22.33 23.87
N ALA A 382 46.59 23.25 24.25
CA ALA A 382 46.33 24.22 25.31
C ALA A 382 46.48 25.68 24.86
N ALA A 383 45.61 26.53 25.37
CA ALA A 383 45.64 27.99 25.21
C ALA A 383 45.71 28.65 26.60
N GLY A 384 46.93 28.81 27.12
CA GLY A 384 47.13 29.10 28.55
C GLY A 384 46.81 27.85 29.37
N GLN A 385 46.00 27.99 30.42
CA GLN A 385 45.58 26.88 31.28
C GLN A 385 44.49 26.00 30.66
N ARG A 386 43.72 26.51 29.69
CA ARG A 386 42.63 25.76 29.07
C ARG A 386 43.19 24.76 28.06
N VAL A 387 43.08 23.48 28.39
CA VAL A 387 43.29 22.37 27.46
C VAL A 387 41.97 22.10 26.72
N THR A 388 42.06 21.75 25.45
CA THR A 388 40.93 21.33 24.61
C THR A 388 41.36 20.13 23.79
N CYS A 389 40.61 19.04 23.94
CA CYS A 389 40.80 17.77 23.27
C CYS A 389 39.69 17.57 22.24
N THR A 390 40.09 17.23 21.02
CA THR A 390 39.18 16.85 19.92
C THR A 390 39.60 15.50 19.36
N GLY A 391 38.65 14.68 18.88
CA GLY A 391 38.96 13.42 18.22
C GLY A 391 38.06 12.23 18.58
N GLY A 392 37.17 12.38 19.56
CA GLY A 392 36.30 11.31 20.05
C GLY A 392 35.22 10.85 19.06
N GLY A 393 34.95 11.64 18.01
CA GLY A 393 34.00 11.27 16.96
C GLY A 393 32.56 11.19 17.46
N ASP A 394 31.79 10.25 16.92
CA ASP A 394 30.39 10.04 17.30
C ASP A 394 30.26 8.91 18.32
N LEU A 395 29.64 9.18 19.48
CA LEU A 395 29.31 8.20 20.51
C LEU A 395 27.82 7.88 20.47
N GLY A 396 27.48 6.65 20.09
CA GLY A 396 26.13 6.10 20.26
C GLY A 396 25.76 5.95 21.74
N PRO A 397 24.47 5.72 22.06
CA PRO A 397 24.00 5.59 23.43
C PRO A 397 24.76 4.51 24.22
N GLY A 398 25.28 4.90 25.39
CA GLY A 398 26.08 4.06 26.28
C GLY A 398 27.56 3.91 25.88
N GLN A 399 28.02 4.49 24.77
CA GLN A 399 29.43 4.46 24.37
C GLN A 399 30.24 5.58 25.04
N GLU A 400 31.55 5.38 25.14
CA GLU A 400 32.50 6.27 25.80
C GLU A 400 33.80 6.42 24.99
N HIS A 401 34.51 7.53 25.21
CA HIS A 401 35.84 7.80 24.65
C HIS A 401 36.74 8.49 25.68
N ALA A 402 38.01 8.12 25.73
CA ALA A 402 38.96 8.60 26.73
C ALA A 402 40.08 9.45 26.10
N PHE A 403 40.04 10.75 26.39
CA PHE A 403 41.09 11.71 26.03
C PHE A 403 42.22 11.68 27.05
N GLN A 404 43.47 11.84 26.59
CA GLN A 404 44.65 11.82 27.47
C GLN A 404 45.59 12.98 27.17
N PHE A 405 46.09 13.63 28.22
CA PHE A 405 47.11 14.68 28.11
C PHE A 405 48.00 14.74 29.34
N ARG A 406 49.22 15.25 29.19
CA ARG A 406 50.17 15.47 30.28
C ARG A 406 50.23 16.92 30.72
N ALA A 407 50.33 17.11 32.02
CA ALA A 407 50.65 18.37 32.67
C ALA A 407 51.88 18.19 33.58
N ARG A 408 52.50 19.30 33.98
CA ARG A 408 53.65 19.34 34.88
C ARG A 408 53.33 20.19 36.09
N LEU A 409 53.64 19.70 37.28
CA LEU A 409 53.54 20.48 38.52
C LEU A 409 54.64 21.55 38.56
N ASP A 410 54.30 22.78 39.00
CA ASP A 410 55.27 23.87 39.13
C ASP A 410 56.43 23.43 40.06
N PRO A 411 57.71 23.48 39.61
CA PRO A 411 58.87 23.20 40.47
C PRO A 411 58.98 24.10 41.70
N GLY A 412 58.26 25.22 41.77
CA GLY A 412 58.15 26.10 42.94
C GLY A 412 56.99 25.78 43.89
N TYR A 413 56.19 24.74 43.61
CA TYR A 413 55.09 24.33 44.48
C TYR A 413 55.59 23.75 45.81
N SER A 414 54.85 24.00 46.89
CA SER A 414 55.26 23.72 48.28
C SER A 414 54.09 23.39 49.23
N GLY A 415 52.97 22.92 48.67
CA GLY A 415 51.85 22.36 49.42
C GLY A 415 51.82 20.82 49.37
N ASP A 416 50.74 20.22 49.85
CA ASP A 416 50.52 18.76 49.92
C ASP A 416 49.75 18.19 48.70
N GLY A 417 49.37 19.05 47.75
CA GLY A 417 48.56 18.73 46.58
C GLY A 417 47.05 18.96 46.77
N SER A 418 46.58 19.22 48.00
CA SER A 418 45.14 19.35 48.30
C SER A 418 44.47 20.59 47.68
N ASP A 419 45.23 21.63 47.34
CA ASP A 419 44.77 22.81 46.58
C ASP A 419 44.92 22.66 45.04
N VAL A 420 45.54 21.56 44.58
CA VAL A 420 45.74 21.26 43.15
C VAL A 420 44.66 20.28 42.68
N VAL A 421 43.43 20.78 42.67
CA VAL A 421 42.25 20.08 42.18
C VAL A 421 42.05 20.38 40.70
N ASN A 422 41.78 19.34 39.90
CA ASN A 422 41.50 19.50 38.47
C ASN A 422 40.15 18.86 38.07
N VAL A 423 39.39 19.54 37.21
CA VAL A 423 38.05 19.17 36.71
C VAL A 423 38.03 19.25 35.18
N ALA A 424 37.29 18.37 34.51
CA ALA A 424 37.14 18.37 33.05
C ALA A 424 35.67 18.28 32.65
N THR A 425 35.35 18.70 31.43
CA THR A 425 34.00 18.66 30.87
C THR A 425 34.07 18.06 29.48
N GLY A 426 33.40 16.92 29.27
CA GLY A 426 33.09 16.38 27.96
C GLY A 426 32.18 17.32 27.18
N THR A 427 32.26 17.30 25.86
CA THR A 427 31.54 18.26 25.00
C THR A 427 30.99 17.58 23.76
N SER A 428 29.80 17.99 23.34
CA SER A 428 29.20 17.63 22.05
C SER A 428 28.22 18.73 21.61
N PRO A 429 28.17 19.15 20.33
CA PRO A 429 27.16 20.07 19.81
C PRO A 429 25.73 19.49 19.77
N THR A 430 25.55 18.19 20.00
CA THR A 430 24.23 17.52 20.10
C THR A 430 23.76 17.28 21.53
N ASP A 431 24.58 17.69 22.50
CA ASP A 431 24.20 17.82 23.90
C ASP A 431 23.58 19.22 24.11
N PRO A 432 22.29 19.33 24.46
CA PRO A 432 21.57 20.61 24.44
C PRO A 432 21.79 21.48 25.69
N ASP A 433 22.12 20.87 26.85
CA ASP A 433 22.50 21.52 28.09
C ASP A 433 24.03 21.70 28.20
N GLY A 434 24.80 20.88 27.49
CA GLY A 434 26.24 20.79 27.57
C GLY A 434 26.67 19.67 28.51
N GLY A 435 27.83 19.08 28.25
CA GLY A 435 28.30 17.92 29.02
C GLY A 435 28.54 18.25 30.50
N GLU A 436 28.34 17.25 31.34
CA GLU A 436 28.49 17.33 32.79
C GLU A 436 29.97 17.41 33.18
N GLU A 437 30.29 18.15 34.25
CA GLU A 437 31.64 18.22 34.80
C GLU A 437 32.04 16.90 35.48
N SER A 438 33.33 16.56 35.40
CA SER A 438 33.91 15.43 36.14
C SER A 438 33.91 15.72 37.65
N PRO A 439 33.99 14.68 38.50
CA PRO A 439 34.41 14.85 39.88
C PRO A 439 35.75 15.60 39.99
N GLU A 440 35.96 16.24 41.13
CA GLU A 440 37.22 16.89 41.49
C GLU A 440 38.34 15.83 41.64
N VAL A 441 39.41 15.98 40.86
CA VAL A 441 40.59 15.09 40.91
C VAL A 441 41.78 15.84 41.52
N PRO A 442 42.07 15.65 42.82
CA PRO A 442 43.28 16.17 43.45
C PRO A 442 44.51 15.32 43.08
N ILE A 443 45.69 15.87 43.34
CA ILE A 443 46.96 15.12 43.37
C ILE A 443 47.50 15.06 44.80
N GLN A 444 48.47 14.19 45.05
CA GLN A 444 49.24 14.18 46.29
C GLN A 444 50.67 14.58 45.99
N VAL A 445 51.25 15.48 46.80
CA VAL A 445 52.62 15.93 46.63
C VAL A 445 53.49 15.37 47.73
N VAL A 446 54.62 14.77 47.35
CA VAL A 446 55.64 14.29 48.28
C VAL A 446 56.62 15.44 48.54
N ASP A 447 56.87 15.75 49.80
CA ASP A 447 57.96 16.66 50.17
C ASP A 447 59.30 15.88 50.09
N PRO A 448 60.22 16.22 49.16
CA PRO A 448 61.52 15.56 49.07
C PRO A 448 62.46 15.88 50.24
N ASP A 449 62.17 16.92 51.04
CA ASP A 449 62.92 17.29 52.24
C ASP A 449 62.31 16.69 53.53
N GLU A 450 61.11 16.07 53.48
CA GLU A 450 60.54 15.32 54.61
C GLU A 450 61.04 13.87 54.60
N PRO A 451 61.88 13.44 55.57
CA PRO A 451 62.34 12.05 55.61
C PRO A 451 61.15 11.17 55.97
N GLY A 452 60.69 10.37 55.01
CA GLY A 452 59.52 9.50 55.17
C GLY A 452 59.52 8.79 56.51
N GLU A 453 58.44 8.96 57.27
CA GLU A 453 58.33 8.41 58.62
C GLU A 453 58.63 6.90 58.56
N PRO A 454 59.58 6.38 59.37
CA PRO A 454 59.84 4.96 59.39
C PRO A 454 58.59 4.26 59.91
N ASP A 455 58.08 3.28 59.15
CA ASP A 455 56.90 2.48 59.49
C ASP A 455 56.85 2.21 61.00
N GLY A 456 55.86 2.82 61.66
CA GLY A 456 55.63 2.58 63.08
C GLY A 456 55.48 1.07 63.30
N PRO A 457 56.11 0.49 64.35
CA PRO A 457 56.00 -0.94 64.59
C PRO A 457 54.52 -1.30 64.70
N GLY A 458 54.04 -2.12 63.76
CA GLY A 458 52.62 -2.36 63.55
C GLY A 458 51.89 -2.68 64.85
N GLU A 459 50.69 -2.11 65.00
CA GLU A 459 49.84 -2.39 66.15
C GLU A 459 49.69 -3.92 66.29
N PRO A 460 49.95 -4.50 67.47
CA PRO A 460 49.80 -5.93 67.66
C PRO A 460 48.34 -6.31 67.46
N ASP A 461 48.10 -7.34 66.64
CA ASP A 461 46.77 -7.83 66.30
C ASP A 461 45.85 -7.85 67.53
N GLY A 462 44.75 -7.10 67.45
CA GLY A 462 43.70 -7.14 68.45
C GLY A 462 43.22 -8.58 68.64
N PRO A 463 42.88 -9.01 69.87
CA PRO A 463 42.42 -10.37 70.10
C PRO A 463 41.18 -10.63 69.24
N GLY A 464 41.29 -11.62 68.34
CA GLY A 464 40.28 -11.89 67.31
C GLY A 464 38.88 -11.98 67.89
N GLU A 465 37.92 -11.38 67.19
CA GLU A 465 36.51 -11.48 67.54
C GLU A 465 36.10 -12.96 67.58
N PRO A 466 35.37 -13.40 68.62
CA PRO A 466 34.93 -14.78 68.69
C PRO A 466 33.92 -15.07 67.57
N ASP A 467 34.09 -16.21 66.89
CA ASP A 467 33.22 -16.66 65.81
C ASP A 467 31.74 -16.50 66.17
N GLY A 468 31.01 -15.73 65.36
CA GLY A 468 29.56 -15.64 65.47
C GLY A 468 28.91 -17.02 65.28
N PRO A 469 27.80 -17.32 65.98
CA PRO A 469 27.14 -18.61 65.84
C PRO A 469 26.65 -18.79 64.40
N GLY A 470 27.08 -19.87 63.76
CA GLY A 470 26.76 -20.16 62.37
C GLY A 470 25.26 -20.17 62.10
N GLU A 471 24.85 -19.56 60.98
CA GLU A 471 23.47 -19.62 60.51
C GLU A 471 23.07 -21.08 60.21
N PRO A 472 21.83 -21.48 60.55
CA PRO A 472 21.41 -22.87 60.40
C PRO A 472 21.19 -23.25 58.93
N ASP A 473 21.65 -24.44 58.55
CA ASP A 473 21.40 -25.05 57.25
C ASP A 473 19.90 -25.02 56.90
N GLY A 474 19.57 -24.42 55.75
CA GLY A 474 18.23 -24.50 55.18
C GLY A 474 17.86 -25.95 54.81
N PRO A 475 16.58 -26.36 54.95
CA PRO A 475 16.18 -27.74 54.68
C PRO A 475 16.42 -28.10 53.21
N GLY A 476 17.17 -29.18 52.98
CA GLY A 476 17.57 -29.61 51.64
C GLY A 476 16.40 -30.09 50.77
N ASP A 477 16.44 -29.68 49.51
CA ASP A 477 15.56 -30.15 48.44
C ASP A 477 16.16 -31.42 47.80
N PRO A 478 15.52 -32.60 47.88
CA PRO A 478 16.11 -33.85 47.44
C PRO A 478 15.61 -34.28 46.06
N ASP A 479 16.25 -33.82 44.99
CA ASP A 479 16.17 -34.53 43.70
C ASP A 479 17.44 -34.39 42.84
N ARG A 480 18.23 -35.46 42.79
CA ARG A 480 19.32 -35.70 41.81
C ARG A 480 19.39 -37.21 41.48
N PRO A 481 19.95 -37.59 40.31
CA PRO A 481 19.32 -38.62 39.50
C PRO A 481 20.17 -39.90 39.28
N GLY A 482 19.51 -40.93 38.73
CA GLY A 482 20.12 -42.17 38.23
C GLY A 482 19.38 -43.42 38.76
N GLY A 483 19.19 -44.50 37.99
CA GLY A 483 19.49 -44.74 36.57
C GLY A 483 19.16 -46.20 36.16
N THR A 484 19.13 -46.45 34.84
CA THR A 484 19.27 -47.75 34.14
C THR A 484 18.41 -48.97 34.56
N GLY A 485 17.62 -49.51 33.61
CA GLY A 485 17.16 -50.91 33.63
C GLY A 485 15.94 -51.22 32.76
N GLY A 486 16.10 -52.05 31.72
CA GLY A 486 15.01 -52.85 31.11
C GLY A 486 15.30 -54.35 31.33
N PRO A 487 14.62 -55.31 30.66
CA PRO A 487 13.53 -55.17 29.67
C PRO A 487 12.33 -56.14 29.91
N ASP A 488 11.49 -56.27 28.87
CA ASP A 488 10.75 -57.47 28.44
C ASP A 488 9.24 -57.72 28.80
N ALA A 489 8.63 -58.47 27.88
CA ALA A 489 7.21 -58.66 27.53
C ALA A 489 6.22 -59.24 28.57
N THR A 490 4.91 -59.03 28.35
CA THR A 490 3.99 -60.09 27.82
C THR A 490 2.49 -59.72 27.71
N ALA A 491 1.88 -60.19 26.60
CA ALA A 491 0.53 -60.76 26.42
C ALA A 491 -0.80 -60.12 26.97
N THR A 492 -1.69 -59.85 25.99
CA THR A 492 -3.17 -60.01 25.92
C THR A 492 -3.73 -61.37 26.47
N PRO A 493 -5.07 -61.70 26.49
CA PRO A 493 -6.23 -61.12 25.77
C PRO A 493 -7.63 -61.11 26.46
N GLY A 494 -8.66 -60.66 25.72
CA GLY A 494 -10.08 -61.07 25.88
C GLY A 494 -11.06 -60.08 25.19
N THR A 495 -11.54 -60.17 23.94
CA THR A 495 -12.17 -61.21 23.06
C THR A 495 -13.69 -61.38 23.14
N GLY A 496 -14.36 -61.20 21.98
CA GLY A 496 -15.73 -61.67 21.68
C GLY A 496 -16.74 -60.55 21.36
N GLY A 497 -17.48 -60.54 20.23
CA GLY A 497 -17.46 -61.44 19.06
C GLY A 497 -18.43 -60.98 17.95
N LEU A 498 -18.11 -61.33 16.69
CA LEU A 498 -18.93 -61.18 15.46
C LEU A 498 -19.87 -62.41 15.29
N PRO A 499 -20.51 -62.73 14.13
CA PRO A 499 -20.70 -62.02 12.83
C PRO A 499 -22.15 -62.08 12.25
N GLY A 500 -22.35 -61.49 11.05
CA GLY A 500 -23.49 -61.83 10.17
C GLY A 500 -23.58 -61.00 8.89
N ALA A 501 -23.21 -61.57 7.74
CA ALA A 501 -23.42 -61.00 6.38
C ALA A 501 -24.38 -61.89 5.57
N VAL A 502 -25.01 -61.38 4.49
CA VAL A 502 -25.47 -62.11 3.27
C VAL A 502 -26.12 -61.15 2.23
N SER A 503 -25.64 -61.23 0.97
CA SER A 503 -26.24 -61.02 -0.37
C SER A 503 -27.17 -59.84 -0.79
N GLY A 504 -26.98 -59.37 -2.05
CA GLY A 504 -28.00 -58.69 -2.91
C GLY A 504 -28.83 -59.70 -3.74
N PRO A 505 -29.28 -59.44 -5.01
CA PRO A 505 -29.16 -58.26 -5.90
C PRO A 505 -30.49 -57.85 -6.63
N GLY A 506 -30.47 -56.93 -7.63
CA GLY A 506 -31.50 -56.88 -8.70
C GLY A 506 -31.81 -55.53 -9.39
N GLY A 507 -31.62 -55.44 -10.72
CA GLY A 507 -32.34 -54.51 -11.64
C GLY A 507 -33.59 -55.20 -12.25
N PRO A 508 -34.30 -54.65 -13.27
CA PRO A 508 -33.70 -54.12 -14.52
C PRO A 508 -34.47 -52.95 -15.24
N SER A 509 -34.06 -52.68 -16.49
CA SER A 509 -34.48 -51.59 -17.41
C SER A 509 -35.77 -51.82 -18.23
N ALA A 510 -36.31 -50.75 -18.86
CA ALA A 510 -37.01 -50.65 -20.18
C ALA A 510 -37.77 -49.30 -20.31
N SER A 511 -38.15 -48.71 -21.45
CA SER A 511 -37.76 -48.78 -22.89
C SER A 511 -38.55 -47.71 -23.70
N THR A 512 -37.98 -47.13 -24.77
CA THR A 512 -38.67 -46.24 -25.73
C THR A 512 -39.67 -47.00 -26.64
N PRO A 513 -40.63 -46.33 -27.34
CA PRO A 513 -40.47 -46.22 -28.80
C PRO A 513 -41.05 -44.95 -29.53
N ALA A 514 -40.36 -44.63 -30.63
CA ALA A 514 -40.65 -43.86 -31.87
C ALA A 514 -42.02 -43.19 -32.21
N GLY A 515 -41.95 -42.09 -33.01
CA GLY A 515 -43.10 -41.56 -33.79
C GLY A 515 -42.90 -40.26 -34.62
N THR A 516 -42.27 -40.36 -35.80
CA THR A 516 -42.57 -39.61 -37.07
C THR A 516 -42.42 -38.06 -37.18
N GLU A 517 -41.56 -37.60 -38.12
CA GLU A 517 -41.49 -36.21 -38.66
C GLU A 517 -42.63 -35.87 -39.64
N PRO A 518 -43.00 -34.58 -39.81
CA PRO A 518 -42.59 -33.91 -41.07
C PRO A 518 -42.31 -32.39 -41.01
N GLY A 519 -41.26 -31.95 -41.72
CA GLY A 519 -41.22 -30.63 -42.37
C GLY A 519 -40.51 -29.49 -41.62
N GLN A 520 -39.26 -29.18 -42.02
CA GLN A 520 -38.49 -28.06 -41.46
C GLN A 520 -39.01 -26.67 -41.92
N PRO A 521 -39.24 -25.73 -40.99
CA PRO A 521 -38.92 -24.32 -41.22
C PRO A 521 -37.42 -24.07 -40.93
N ALA A 522 -36.77 -23.23 -41.73
CA ALA A 522 -35.35 -22.91 -41.54
C ALA A 522 -35.09 -22.26 -40.16
N PRO A 523 -33.98 -22.57 -39.49
CA PRO A 523 -33.71 -22.04 -38.15
C PRO A 523 -33.50 -20.52 -38.18
N PRO A 524 -33.98 -19.76 -37.19
CA PRO A 524 -33.60 -18.38 -37.03
C PRO A 524 -32.08 -18.31 -36.82
N ARG A 525 -31.39 -17.43 -37.55
CA ARG A 525 -29.97 -17.18 -37.33
C ARG A 525 -29.79 -16.54 -35.95
N ALA A 526 -29.46 -17.35 -34.96
CA ALA A 526 -29.03 -16.87 -33.66
C ALA A 526 -27.73 -16.06 -33.85
N GLY A 527 -27.83 -14.74 -33.75
CA GLY A 527 -26.65 -13.88 -33.59
C GLY A 527 -26.01 -14.21 -32.25
N ALA A 528 -24.83 -14.81 -32.27
CA ALA A 528 -24.12 -15.20 -31.06
C ALA A 528 -23.65 -13.93 -30.31
N LEU A 529 -24.36 -13.56 -29.25
CA LEU A 529 -23.82 -12.66 -28.23
C LEU A 529 -22.82 -13.45 -27.39
N ALA A 530 -21.54 -13.21 -27.62
CA ALA A 530 -20.46 -13.81 -26.86
C ALA A 530 -20.31 -13.14 -25.48
N TYR A 531 -21.05 -13.63 -24.48
CA TYR A 531 -20.68 -13.48 -23.08
C TYR A 531 -21.15 -14.67 -22.23
N THR A 532 -20.33 -15.72 -22.20
CA THR A 532 -20.45 -16.76 -21.17
C THR A 532 -19.69 -16.31 -19.93
N GLY A 533 -20.40 -16.16 -18.80
CA GLY A 533 -19.78 -15.93 -17.51
C GLY A 533 -18.88 -17.09 -17.06
N VAL A 534 -18.34 -16.95 -15.84
CA VAL A 534 -17.19 -17.70 -15.28
C VAL A 534 -17.25 -19.23 -15.37
N GLN A 535 -18.42 -19.83 -15.61
CA GLN A 535 -18.60 -21.27 -15.84
C GLN A 535 -17.86 -21.82 -17.08
N GLY A 536 -17.45 -20.97 -18.03
CA GLY A 536 -16.61 -21.38 -19.16
C GLY A 536 -15.18 -21.80 -18.79
N LEU A 537 -14.63 -21.32 -17.67
CA LEU A 537 -13.23 -21.59 -17.28
C LEU A 537 -13.03 -22.98 -16.65
N ALA A 538 -14.08 -23.55 -16.03
CA ALA A 538 -14.01 -24.88 -15.41
C ALA A 538 -13.73 -26.01 -16.44
N LEU A 539 -14.17 -25.85 -17.69
CA LEU A 539 -13.93 -26.82 -18.77
C LEU A 539 -12.56 -26.69 -19.45
N VAL A 540 -11.86 -25.55 -19.28
CA VAL A 540 -10.47 -25.39 -19.75
C VAL A 540 -9.48 -25.90 -18.69
N GLY A 541 -9.80 -25.77 -17.40
CA GLY A 541 -8.98 -26.26 -16.29
C GLY A 541 -8.74 -27.78 -16.30
N LEU A 542 -9.68 -28.57 -16.81
CA LEU A 542 -9.57 -30.04 -16.88
C LEU A 542 -8.74 -30.58 -18.06
N ALA A 543 -8.41 -29.75 -19.04
CA ALA A 543 -7.48 -30.11 -20.13
C ALA A 543 -6.02 -29.73 -19.83
N GLY A 544 -5.78 -28.88 -18.82
CA GLY A 544 -4.46 -28.33 -18.49
C GLY A 544 -3.61 -29.15 -17.50
N LEU A 545 -4.08 -30.32 -17.05
CA LEU A 545 -3.50 -31.05 -15.91
C LEU A 545 -2.85 -32.40 -16.28
N LEU A 546 -2.29 -32.51 -17.49
CA LEU A 546 -1.62 -33.73 -17.97
C LEU A 546 -0.35 -33.52 -18.83
N LEU A 547 0.24 -32.32 -18.82
CA LEU A 547 1.50 -32.02 -19.53
C LEU A 547 2.46 -31.14 -18.69
N THR A 548 3.04 -31.73 -17.64
CA THR A 548 4.15 -31.13 -16.86
C THR A 548 5.40 -32.00 -16.91
N SER A 549 5.93 -32.26 -18.11
CA SER A 549 7.24 -32.95 -18.29
C SER A 549 7.86 -32.76 -19.68
N THR A 550 7.87 -31.54 -20.23
CA THR A 550 8.87 -31.10 -21.23
C THR A 550 8.80 -29.58 -21.38
N GLY A 551 9.92 -28.88 -21.14
CA GLY A 551 9.97 -27.43 -21.24
C GLY A 551 10.06 -26.96 -22.69
N VAL A 552 8.99 -26.31 -23.19
CA VAL A 552 9.03 -25.51 -24.43
C VAL A 552 8.23 -24.23 -24.18
N VAL A 553 8.90 -23.08 -24.19
CA VAL A 553 8.25 -21.76 -24.14
C VAL A 553 7.82 -21.38 -25.56
N VAL A 554 6.53 -21.15 -25.77
CA VAL A 554 5.99 -20.66 -27.05
C VAL A 554 5.48 -19.23 -26.87
N TRP A 555 6.11 -18.29 -27.57
CA TRP A 555 5.74 -16.87 -27.55
C TRP A 555 4.68 -16.58 -28.63
N MET A 556 3.45 -16.25 -28.24
CA MET A 556 2.38 -15.90 -29.18
C MET A 556 2.38 -14.39 -29.51
N LEU A 557 3.03 -14.02 -30.62
CA LEU A 557 2.81 -12.72 -31.25
C LEU A 557 1.43 -12.67 -31.92
N ARG A 558 0.59 -11.74 -31.46
CA ARG A 558 -0.69 -11.42 -32.11
C ARG A 558 -0.45 -10.52 -33.33
N HIS A 559 -0.12 -11.13 -34.46
CA HIS A 559 -0.05 -10.42 -35.73
C HIS A 559 -1.45 -9.91 -36.15
N ARG A 560 -1.67 -8.59 -36.09
CA ARG A 560 -2.74 -7.96 -36.89
C ARG A 560 -2.33 -8.06 -38.37
N ARG A 561 -3.15 -8.74 -39.18
CA ARG A 561 -3.18 -8.49 -40.63
C ARG A 561 -4.54 -7.91 -40.99
N THR A 562 -4.50 -6.75 -41.62
CA THR A 562 -5.58 -6.24 -42.47
C THR A 562 -5.83 -7.22 -43.61
N GLN A 563 -7.09 -7.47 -43.95
CA GLN A 563 -7.48 -8.10 -45.20
C GLN A 563 -8.11 -7.03 -46.10
N ASP A 564 -7.31 -6.48 -47.00
CA ASP A 564 -7.81 -6.06 -48.31
C ASP A 564 -7.71 -7.28 -49.24
N GLY A 565 -8.70 -7.44 -50.12
CA GLY A 565 -8.92 -8.70 -50.83
C GLY A 565 -8.13 -8.86 -52.14
N ALA A 566 -7.87 -10.12 -52.51
CA ALA A 566 -7.79 -10.58 -53.89
C ALA A 566 -7.90 -12.12 -53.93
N GLU A 567 -8.43 -12.66 -55.02
CA GLU A 567 -8.48 -14.10 -55.29
C GLU A 567 -7.09 -14.64 -55.69
N SER A 568 -6.79 -15.89 -55.36
CA SER A 568 -6.37 -16.95 -56.32
C SER A 568 -5.42 -18.03 -55.74
N THR A 569 -5.77 -19.28 -56.05
CA THR A 569 -4.91 -20.48 -56.26
C THR A 569 -3.93 -21.02 -55.21
N GLU A 570 -3.85 -22.35 -55.21
CA GLU A 570 -2.99 -23.19 -54.39
C GLU A 570 -1.50 -23.12 -54.80
N SER A 571 -0.58 -23.29 -53.85
CA SER A 571 0.30 -24.48 -53.78
C SER A 571 1.47 -24.26 -52.79
N TRP A 572 1.94 -25.33 -52.17
CA TRP A 572 3.07 -25.31 -51.24
C TRP A 572 4.38 -25.57 -51.98
N GLN A 573 5.38 -24.71 -51.77
CA GLN A 573 6.79 -25.13 -51.79
C GLN A 573 7.54 -24.50 -50.61
N VAL A 574 8.30 -25.35 -49.91
CA VAL A 574 9.30 -24.94 -48.92
C VAL A 574 10.62 -24.80 -49.66
N THR A 575 11.38 -23.74 -49.38
CA THR A 575 12.81 -23.71 -49.68
C THR A 575 13.51 -22.90 -48.60
N GLU A 576 14.48 -23.52 -47.93
CA GLU A 576 15.41 -22.82 -47.05
C GLU A 576 16.31 -21.92 -47.90
N GLN A 577 16.56 -20.68 -47.46
CA GLN A 577 17.86 -20.08 -47.71
C GLN A 577 18.28 -19.09 -46.63
N SER A 578 19.58 -19.08 -46.41
CA SER A 578 20.31 -18.45 -45.33
C SER A 578 20.78 -17.04 -45.66
N ALA A 579 21.22 -16.36 -44.59
CA ALA A 579 22.36 -15.44 -44.54
C ALA A 579 22.12 -13.92 -44.71
N GLU A 580 22.90 -13.21 -43.87
CA GLU A 580 23.54 -11.91 -44.07
C GLU A 580 22.74 -10.60 -44.01
N SER A 581 22.83 -10.00 -42.81
CA SER A 581 23.29 -8.63 -42.56
C SER A 581 23.36 -7.64 -43.75
N GLY A 582 22.59 -6.56 -43.64
CA GLY A 582 22.84 -5.29 -44.34
C GLY A 582 22.81 -4.12 -43.37
N HIS A 583 23.97 -3.49 -43.13
CA HIS A 583 24.02 -2.12 -42.61
C HIS A 583 23.47 -1.16 -43.66
N LEU A 584 22.78 -0.11 -43.24
CA LEU A 584 22.97 1.25 -43.76
C LEU A 584 22.55 2.26 -42.69
N ALA A 585 23.35 3.31 -42.54
CA ALA A 585 23.08 4.41 -41.63
C ALA A 585 22.56 5.62 -42.42
N GLU A 586 21.69 6.43 -41.82
CA GLU A 586 21.48 7.81 -42.25
C GLU A 586 21.47 8.75 -41.04
N THR A 587 22.26 9.81 -41.16
CA THR A 587 22.42 10.90 -40.19
C THR A 587 21.52 12.08 -40.58
N GLY A 588 20.89 12.71 -39.60
CA GLY A 588 20.09 13.94 -39.80
C GLY A 588 20.36 14.95 -38.69
N GLN A 589 21.17 15.97 -38.97
CA GLN A 589 21.45 17.07 -38.04
C GLN A 589 20.37 18.17 -38.13
N CYS A 590 19.97 18.75 -37.01
CA CYS A 590 19.16 19.98 -36.99
C CYS A 590 20.02 21.23 -37.19
N THR A 591 19.46 22.24 -37.87
CA THR A 591 20.09 23.55 -38.14
C THR A 591 19.45 24.69 -37.34
N GLN A 592 20.11 25.85 -37.32
CA GLN A 592 19.97 26.94 -36.33
C GLN A 592 18.69 27.80 -36.35
N ALA A 593 18.50 28.52 -35.24
CA ALA A 593 17.42 29.48 -34.99
C ALA A 593 17.66 30.90 -35.54
N GLY A 594 16.62 31.76 -35.50
CA GLY A 594 16.68 33.15 -35.95
C GLY A 594 15.91 34.16 -35.08
N GLN A 595 16.68 35.06 -34.45
CA GLN A 595 16.40 36.48 -34.16
C GLN A 595 15.24 36.88 -33.22
N CYS A 596 15.63 37.28 -31.99
CA CYS A 596 14.94 38.33 -31.22
C CYS A 596 15.61 39.70 -31.47
N ALA A 597 14.84 40.77 -31.51
CA ALA A 597 15.34 42.15 -31.53
C ALA A 597 14.48 43.04 -30.61
N GLY A 598 15.09 43.64 -29.59
CA GLY A 598 14.37 44.52 -28.66
C GLY A 598 14.99 44.68 -27.27
N SER A 599 16.11 45.42 -27.19
CA SER A 599 16.63 46.12 -25.99
C SER A 599 16.56 45.45 -24.60
N GLY A 600 17.72 45.03 -24.07
CA GLY A 600 17.91 44.95 -22.60
C GLY A 600 18.86 43.86 -22.08
N GLN A 601 20.17 44.16 -22.06
CA GLN A 601 21.21 43.52 -21.23
C GLN A 601 21.45 42.00 -21.38
N CYS A 602 22.63 41.67 -21.92
CA CYS A 602 23.30 40.38 -21.67
C CYS A 602 24.42 40.57 -20.64
N SER A 603 24.57 39.62 -19.73
CA SER A 603 25.84 39.19 -19.13
C SER A 603 25.74 37.66 -19.03
N GLU A 604 26.60 36.87 -19.67
CA GLU A 604 27.96 36.55 -19.22
C GLU A 604 27.97 35.94 -17.79
N THR A 605 28.50 34.74 -17.52
CA THR A 605 29.35 33.88 -18.38
C THR A 605 29.13 32.39 -18.13
N ALA A 606 29.13 31.66 -19.26
CA ALA A 606 29.43 30.24 -19.40
C ALA A 606 30.68 29.74 -18.64
N LEU A 607 30.74 28.44 -18.35
CA LEU A 607 31.71 27.55 -19.01
C LEU A 607 31.41 26.06 -18.74
N CYS A 608 31.76 25.22 -19.72
CA CYS A 608 31.62 23.75 -19.66
C CYS A 608 32.99 23.09 -19.47
N SER A 609 33.08 22.05 -18.65
CA SER A 609 33.88 20.82 -18.80
C SER A 609 33.61 19.92 -17.58
N GLU A 610 33.94 18.63 -17.50
CA GLU A 610 34.66 17.74 -18.41
C GLU A 610 34.21 16.27 -18.22
N THR A 611 34.59 15.38 -19.13
CA THR A 611 34.17 13.97 -19.13
C THR A 611 35.13 13.09 -18.31
N THR A 612 34.60 12.25 -17.41
CA THR A 612 35.33 11.03 -16.97
C THR A 612 34.39 9.84 -16.79
N LEU A 613 34.60 8.81 -17.61
CA LEU A 613 34.00 7.49 -17.46
C LEU A 613 34.93 6.61 -16.62
N SER A 614 34.44 6.05 -15.50
CA SER A 614 35.03 4.86 -14.90
C SER A 614 34.00 3.99 -14.17
N SER A 615 34.01 2.71 -14.52
CA SER A 615 33.52 1.55 -13.73
C SER A 615 32.11 1.55 -13.12
N GLY A 616 31.26 0.68 -13.69
CA GLY A 616 30.85 -0.53 -12.93
C GLY A 616 29.42 -0.61 -12.38
N SER A 617 28.71 -1.64 -12.86
CA SER A 617 27.54 -2.33 -12.25
C SER A 617 26.22 -1.56 -12.01
N ASP A 618 25.18 -2.10 -12.64
CA ASP A 618 23.82 -2.31 -12.11
C ASP A 618 22.87 -1.10 -11.94
N LEU A 619 22.42 -0.59 -13.10
CA LEU A 619 21.10 0.06 -13.24
C LEU A 619 20.18 -0.84 -14.06
N PHE A 620 19.35 -1.65 -13.39
CA PHE A 620 18.42 -2.58 -14.03
C PHE A 620 17.06 -2.66 -13.30
N SER A 621 16.31 -1.55 -13.22
CA SER A 621 14.90 -1.59 -12.75
C SER A 621 14.06 -0.31 -12.95
N GLU A 622 14.25 0.51 -14.00
CA GLU A 622 13.41 1.73 -14.17
C GLU A 622 13.00 2.09 -15.61
N LEU A 623 12.62 1.09 -16.42
CA LEU A 623 12.07 1.33 -17.78
C LEU A 623 10.94 0.36 -18.16
N ALA A 624 10.03 0.09 -17.22
CA ALA A 624 8.89 -0.81 -17.42
C ALA A 624 7.58 -0.37 -16.72
N GLN A 625 7.21 0.92 -16.80
CA GLN A 625 5.93 1.39 -16.21
C GLN A 625 5.13 2.45 -17.01
N GLN A 626 5.36 2.60 -18.32
CA GLN A 626 4.51 3.46 -19.19
C GLN A 626 4.10 2.80 -20.53
N ALA A 627 3.58 1.57 -20.48
CA ALA A 627 2.90 0.96 -21.62
C ALA A 627 1.80 -0.02 -21.16
N GLY A 628 0.69 0.52 -20.61
CA GLY A 628 -0.34 -0.30 -19.95
C GLY A 628 -1.73 0.32 -19.82
N ARG A 629 -2.11 1.24 -20.72
CA ARG A 629 -3.51 1.71 -20.88
C ARG A 629 -3.83 1.91 -22.37
N GLY A 630 -4.68 1.03 -22.90
CA GLY A 630 -5.17 1.02 -24.28
C GLY A 630 -6.21 -0.08 -24.45
#